data_AF-A0A3B0CF28-F1
#
_entry.id   AF-A0A3B0CF28-F1
#
_cell.length_a   1.000
_cell.length_b   1.000
_cell.length_c   1.000
_cell.angle_alpha   90.00
_cell.angle_beta   90.00
_cell.angle_gamma   90.00
#
_symmetry.space_group_name_H-M   'P 1'
#
loop_
_entity.id
_entity.type
_entity.pdbx_description
1 polymer ?
#
loop_
_entity_poly.entity_id
_entity_poly.type
_entity_poly.pdbx_seq_one_letter_code
_entity_poly.pdbx_strand_id
1 'polypeptide(L)'
;MRKKAGRKPLGKHKREHTVNLRFNDTEMKTIKILLESYNLDFKKRGVLGPFLRRLILQDKAVLETRISDSTSNLTYQINKIGTNINQLVKVANYKNLIRPNSKLELEMQKSNELMRKIFGLLDDKRE
;
A
#
# COMPACT_ATOMS: atom_id res chain seq x y z
N MET A 1 5.31 23.88 -29.13
CA MET A 1 6.23 22.79 -29.51
C MET A 1 5.98 21.56 -28.63
N ARG A 2 5.54 20.43 -29.20
CA ARG A 2 5.35 19.16 -28.47
C ARG A 2 6.71 18.64 -27.98
N LYS A 3 6.95 18.58 -26.67
CA LYS A 3 8.13 17.90 -26.09
C LYS A 3 7.98 16.40 -26.40
N LYS A 4 8.79 15.87 -27.32
CA LYS A 4 8.87 14.43 -27.57
C LYS A 4 9.23 13.76 -26.24
N ALA A 5 8.32 12.94 -25.70
CA ALA A 5 8.56 12.09 -24.54
C ALA A 5 9.55 10.97 -24.94
N GLY A 6 10.80 11.36 -25.14
CA GLY A 6 11.90 10.46 -25.48
C GLY A 6 12.67 10.04 -24.23
N ARG A 7 13.40 8.93 -24.36
CA ARG A 7 14.35 8.48 -23.34
C ARG A 7 15.40 9.56 -23.10
N LYS A 8 15.58 9.97 -21.83
CA LYS A 8 16.62 10.93 -21.42
C LYS A 8 17.97 10.49 -22.00
N PRO A 9 18.71 11.39 -22.69
CA PRO A 9 20.03 11.05 -23.20
C PRO A 9 20.93 10.59 -22.06
N LEU A 10 21.81 9.63 -22.33
CA LEU A 10 22.82 9.25 -21.35
C LEU A 10 23.74 10.46 -21.11
N GLY A 11 23.96 10.81 -19.86
CA GLY A 11 24.92 11.85 -19.50
C GLY A 11 26.31 11.49 -20.01
N LYS A 12 27.12 12.51 -20.33
CA LYS A 12 28.54 12.30 -20.67
C LYS A 12 29.16 11.43 -19.58
N HIS A 13 29.86 10.37 -20.00
CA HIS A 13 30.65 9.48 -19.13
C HIS A 13 29.85 8.52 -18.23
N LYS A 14 28.54 8.34 -18.45
CA LYS A 14 27.76 7.36 -17.67
C LYS A 14 28.18 5.89 -17.93
N ARG A 15 28.74 5.59 -19.10
CA ARG A 15 29.18 4.25 -19.51
C ARG A 15 30.38 4.40 -20.46
N GLU A 16 31.58 4.30 -19.91
CA GLU A 16 32.82 4.52 -20.65
C GLU A 16 33.38 3.24 -21.27
N HIS A 17 33.27 2.12 -20.54
CA HIS A 17 33.80 0.84 -20.99
C HIS A 17 32.75 0.03 -21.75
N THR A 18 33.19 -0.60 -22.85
CA THR A 18 32.36 -1.47 -23.68
C THR A 18 32.97 -2.86 -23.74
N VAL A 19 32.12 -3.88 -23.58
CA VAL A 19 32.49 -5.29 -23.71
C VAL A 19 31.62 -5.90 -24.81
N ASN A 20 32.25 -6.55 -25.79
CA ASN A 20 31.55 -7.26 -26.86
C ASN A 20 31.52 -8.75 -26.52
N LEU A 21 30.33 -9.34 -26.49
CA LEU A 21 30.12 -10.77 -26.29
C LEU A 21 29.60 -11.39 -27.57
N ARG A 22 30.21 -12.50 -27.99
CA ARG A 22 29.74 -13.32 -29.11
C ARG A 22 29.01 -14.54 -28.56
N PHE A 23 27.88 -14.87 -29.17
CA PHE A 23 27.08 -16.03 -28.81
C PHE A 23 26.90 -16.91 -30.03
N ASN A 24 26.89 -18.22 -29.83
CA ASN A 24 26.44 -19.17 -30.84
C ASN A 24 24.90 -19.27 -30.85
N ASP A 25 24.35 -20.04 -31.80
CA ASP A 25 22.89 -20.16 -31.96
C ASP A 25 22.20 -20.83 -30.77
N THR A 26 22.87 -21.77 -30.09
CA THR A 26 22.29 -22.48 -28.94
C THR A 26 22.24 -21.57 -27.72
N GLU A 27 23.32 -20.86 -27.42
CA GLU A 27 23.39 -19.84 -26.37
C GLU A 27 22.36 -18.73 -26.60
N MET A 28 22.20 -18.27 -27.84
CA MET A 28 21.22 -17.25 -28.18
C MET A 28 19.77 -17.72 -27.95
N LYS A 29 19.46 -19.00 -28.21
CA LYS A 29 18.15 -19.57 -27.89
C LYS A 29 17.90 -19.57 -26.39
N THR A 30 18.88 -19.98 -25.60
CA THR A 30 18.78 -19.97 -24.13
C THR A 30 18.52 -18.57 -23.59
N ILE A 31 19.22 -17.55 -24.12
CA ILE A 31 19.01 -16.15 -23.73
C ILE A 31 17.60 -15.66 -24.09
N LYS A 32 17.05 -16.08 -25.24
CA LYS A 32 15.68 -15.72 -25.63
C LYS A 32 14.64 -16.31 -24.68
N ILE A 33 14.76 -17.61 -24.37
CA ILE A 33 13.87 -18.29 -23.41
C ILE A 33 13.93 -17.58 -22.05
N LEU A 34 15.14 -17.23 -21.60
CA LEU A 34 15.32 -16.50 -20.35
C LEU A 34 14.69 -15.10 -20.41
N LEU A 35 14.81 -14.35 -21.51
CA LEU A 35 14.14 -13.06 -21.64
C LEU A 35 12.62 -13.17 -21.62
N GLU A 36 12.07 -14.19 -22.28
CA GLU A 36 10.64 -14.50 -22.30
C GLU A 36 10.12 -14.79 -20.88
N SER A 37 10.88 -15.49 -20.04
CA SER A 37 10.48 -15.75 -18.65
C SER A 37 10.38 -14.48 -17.78
N TYR A 38 11.04 -13.39 -18.19
CA TYR A 38 10.90 -12.07 -17.56
C TYR A 38 9.91 -11.15 -18.29
N ASN A 39 9.12 -11.70 -19.24
CA ASN A 39 8.21 -10.96 -20.12
C ASN A 39 8.91 -9.83 -20.92
N LEU A 40 10.18 -10.04 -21.28
CA LEU A 40 10.97 -9.09 -22.03
C LEU A 40 11.05 -9.49 -23.51
N ASP A 41 10.76 -8.53 -24.40
CA ASP A 41 10.82 -8.75 -25.85
C ASP A 41 12.23 -8.50 -26.39
N PHE A 42 12.88 -9.56 -26.89
CA PHE A 42 14.22 -9.51 -27.49
C PHE A 42 14.29 -8.58 -28.71
N LYS A 43 13.20 -8.41 -29.46
CA LYS A 43 13.18 -7.59 -30.69
C LYS A 43 13.27 -6.09 -30.39
N LYS A 44 13.01 -5.67 -29.15
CA LYS A 44 13.07 -4.25 -28.76
C LYS A 44 14.50 -3.79 -28.52
N ARG A 45 14.85 -2.66 -29.14
CA ARG A 45 16.18 -2.05 -29.00
C ARG A 45 16.47 -1.73 -27.54
N GLY A 46 17.60 -2.23 -27.04
CA GLY A 46 18.08 -1.92 -25.69
C GLY A 46 17.44 -2.75 -24.59
N VAL A 47 16.93 -3.95 -24.90
CA VAL A 47 16.50 -4.95 -23.90
C VAL A 47 17.67 -5.83 -23.49
N LEU A 48 18.35 -6.48 -24.45
CA LEU A 48 19.40 -7.47 -24.18
C LEU A 48 20.58 -6.90 -23.37
N GLY A 49 21.18 -5.79 -23.79
CA GLY A 49 22.35 -5.22 -23.13
C GLY A 49 22.09 -4.84 -21.66
N PRO A 50 21.03 -4.07 -21.35
CA PRO A 50 20.65 -3.80 -19.97
C PRO A 50 20.27 -5.04 -19.18
N PHE A 51 19.62 -6.02 -19.81
CA PHE A 51 19.26 -7.29 -19.16
C PHE A 51 20.50 -8.07 -18.75
N LEU A 52 21.43 -8.34 -19.67
CA LEU A 52 22.69 -9.03 -19.37
C LEU A 52 23.53 -8.28 -18.33
N ARG A 53 23.63 -6.95 -18.45
CA ARG A 53 24.30 -6.12 -17.44
C ARG A 53 23.65 -6.26 -16.08
N ARG A 54 22.32 -6.23 -16.01
CA ARG A 54 21.58 -6.41 -14.76
C ARG A 54 21.84 -7.80 -14.20
N LEU A 55 21.79 -8.85 -15.01
CA LEU A 55 22.03 -10.22 -14.57
C LEU A 55 23.44 -10.38 -13.97
N ILE A 56 24.47 -9.93 -14.70
CA ILE A 56 25.88 -9.99 -14.24
C ILE A 56 26.12 -9.16 -12.97
N LEU A 57 25.54 -7.96 -12.88
CA LEU A 57 25.72 -7.09 -11.71
C LEU A 57 24.83 -7.52 -10.52
N GLN A 58 23.64 -8.06 -10.78
CA GLN A 58 22.75 -8.54 -9.73
C GLN A 58 23.20 -9.87 -9.15
N ASP A 59 23.85 -10.74 -9.91
CA ASP A 59 24.40 -11.99 -9.36
C ASP A 59 25.35 -11.73 -8.18
N LYS A 60 26.07 -10.59 -8.20
CA LYS A 60 26.84 -10.09 -7.05
C LYS A 60 26.00 -9.43 -5.95
N ALA A 61 24.88 -8.78 -6.30
CA ALA A 61 24.01 -8.07 -5.35
C ALA A 61 22.94 -8.96 -4.67
N VAL A 62 22.69 -10.15 -5.22
CA VAL A 62 21.74 -11.15 -4.69
C VAL A 62 22.20 -11.70 -3.34
N LEU A 63 23.49 -11.63 -3.01
CA LEU A 63 24.01 -11.98 -1.69
C LEU A 63 23.60 -10.99 -0.58
N GLU A 64 23.30 -9.72 -0.89
CA GLU A 64 23.08 -8.71 0.16
C GLU A 64 21.68 -8.05 0.16
N THR A 65 20.93 -8.07 -0.94
CA THR A 65 19.77 -7.13 -1.08
C THR A 65 18.41 -7.74 -1.41
N ARG A 66 18.27 -9.08 -1.44
CA ARG A 66 16.94 -9.70 -1.55
C ARG A 66 16.21 -9.64 -0.20
N ILE A 67 15.69 -8.47 0.14
CA ILE A 67 14.51 -8.38 0.99
C ILE A 67 13.40 -9.09 0.21
N SER A 68 13.13 -10.34 0.59
CA SER A 68 12.27 -11.26 -0.16
C SER A 68 10.88 -10.67 -0.35
N ASP A 69 10.22 -10.94 -1.48
CA ASP A 69 8.84 -10.48 -1.73
C ASP A 69 7.88 -10.84 -0.57
N SER A 70 8.18 -11.91 0.17
CA SER A 70 7.47 -12.29 1.40
C SER A 70 7.52 -11.22 2.50
N THR A 71 8.63 -10.52 2.68
CA THR A 71 8.74 -9.42 3.66
C THR A 71 7.98 -8.19 3.20
N SER A 72 7.96 -7.88 1.91
CA SER A 72 7.18 -6.75 1.36
C SER A 72 5.67 -6.97 1.50
N ASN A 73 5.20 -8.20 1.25
CA ASN A 73 3.81 -8.59 1.48
C ASN A 73 3.48 -8.57 2.98
N LEU A 74 4.40 -9.05 3.83
CA LEU A 74 4.23 -8.98 5.29
C LEU A 74 4.10 -7.52 5.77
N THR A 75 4.95 -6.61 5.31
CA THR A 75 4.86 -5.18 5.64
C THR A 75 3.53 -4.58 5.18
N TYR A 76 3.06 -4.94 3.97
CA TYR A 76 1.74 -4.50 3.48
C TYR A 76 0.60 -4.98 4.39
N GLN A 77 0.61 -6.26 4.81
CA GLN A 77 -0.40 -6.79 5.72
C GLN A 77 -0.34 -6.13 7.11
N ILE A 78 0.86 -5.89 7.65
CA ILE A 78 1.04 -5.17 8.92
C ILE A 78 0.47 -3.75 8.83
N ASN A 79 0.71 -3.04 7.74
CA ASN A 79 0.17 -1.70 7.52
C ASN A 79 -1.37 -1.69 7.45
N LYS A 80 -1.96 -2.72 6.82
CA LYS A 80 -3.41 -2.89 6.76
C LYS A 80 -4.01 -3.15 8.15
N ILE A 81 -3.35 -3.98 8.97
CA ILE A 81 -3.74 -4.22 10.37
C ILE A 81 -3.67 -2.93 11.18
N GLY A 82 -2.56 -2.18 11.09
CA GLY A 82 -2.41 -0.89 11.76
C GLY A 82 -3.49 0.13 11.37
N THR A 83 -3.88 0.16 10.10
CA THR A 83 -4.96 1.03 9.60
C THR A 83 -6.31 0.67 10.23
N ASN A 84 -6.64 -0.61 10.31
CA ASN A 84 -7.88 -1.08 10.92
C ASN A 84 -7.91 -0.78 12.44
N ILE A 85 -6.80 -0.98 13.14
CA ILE A 85 -6.68 -0.63 14.56
C ILE A 85 -6.91 0.87 14.76
N ASN A 86 -6.31 1.72 13.93
CA ASN A 86 -6.51 3.17 14.00
C ASN A 86 -7.99 3.56 13.76
N GLN A 87 -8.67 2.90 12.84
CA GLN A 87 -10.10 3.10 12.62
C GLN A 87 -10.93 2.69 13.84
N LEU A 88 -10.65 1.53 14.46
CA LEU A 88 -11.33 1.08 15.67
C LEU A 88 -11.11 2.05 16.84
N VAL A 89 -9.88 2.53 17.04
CA VAL A 89 -9.55 3.52 18.07
C VAL A 89 -10.27 4.84 17.80
N LYS A 90 -10.31 5.31 16.54
CA LYS A 90 -11.08 6.51 16.18
C LYS A 90 -12.57 6.34 16.43
N VAL A 91 -13.15 5.18 16.11
CA VAL A 91 -14.57 4.88 16.38
C VAL A 91 -14.84 4.80 17.89
N ALA A 92 -13.95 4.18 18.66
CA ALA A 92 -14.06 4.10 20.11
C ALA A 92 -13.97 5.51 20.75
N ASN A 93 -13.02 6.33 20.31
CA ASN A 93 -12.88 7.71 20.76
C ASN A 93 -14.07 8.58 20.34
N TYR A 94 -14.56 8.43 19.11
CA TYR A 94 -15.77 9.12 18.65
C TYR A 94 -17.00 8.72 19.46
N LYS A 95 -17.17 7.43 19.79
CA LYS A 95 -18.25 6.94 20.66
C LYS A 95 -18.11 7.41 22.12
N ASN A 96 -16.89 7.53 22.62
CA ASN A 96 -16.62 8.09 23.94
C ASN A 96 -16.85 9.60 23.99
N LEU A 97 -16.58 10.32 22.89
CA LEU A 97 -16.91 11.75 22.74
C LEU A 97 -18.44 11.99 22.63
N ILE A 98 -19.25 10.98 22.25
CA ILE A 98 -20.72 11.04 22.16
C ILE A 98 -21.43 10.63 23.48
N ARG A 99 -20.82 10.87 24.64
CA ARG A 99 -21.55 10.96 25.92
C ARG A 99 -21.08 12.23 26.62
N PRO A 100 -21.86 13.33 26.58
CA PRO A 100 -23.26 13.39 27.01
C PRO A 100 -24.23 13.45 25.83
N ASN A 101 -25.16 12.50 25.83
CA ASN A 101 -26.16 12.34 24.78
C ASN A 101 -27.26 13.38 25.04
N SER A 102 -27.29 14.50 24.30
CA SER A 102 -28.31 15.56 24.44
C SER A 102 -29.74 15.04 24.30
N LYS A 103 -29.92 13.90 23.61
CA LYS A 103 -31.20 13.19 23.51
C LYS A 103 -31.56 12.45 24.81
N LEU A 104 -30.59 11.92 25.54
CA LEU A 104 -30.80 11.28 26.84
C LEU A 104 -31.17 12.31 27.91
N GLU A 105 -30.54 13.49 27.90
CA GLU A 105 -30.89 14.56 28.85
C GLU A 105 -32.35 15.03 28.64
N LEU A 106 -32.75 15.18 27.38
CA LEU A 106 -34.13 15.53 27.01
C LEU A 106 -35.13 14.41 27.38
N GLU A 107 -34.72 13.14 27.25
CA GLU A 107 -35.52 11.97 27.61
C GLU A 107 -35.62 11.79 29.14
N MET A 108 -34.55 12.09 29.88
CA MET A 108 -34.55 12.13 31.35
C MET A 108 -35.40 13.28 31.90
N GLN A 109 -35.36 14.47 31.27
CA GLN A 109 -36.24 15.58 31.64
C GLN A 109 -37.71 15.22 31.45
N LYS A 110 -38.08 14.63 30.31
CA LYS A 110 -39.45 14.16 30.05
C LYS A 110 -39.89 13.06 31.01
N SER A 111 -39.00 12.12 31.33
CA SER A 111 -39.27 11.06 32.32
C SER A 111 -39.50 11.62 33.73
N ASN A 112 -38.71 12.61 34.13
CA ASN A 112 -38.85 13.27 35.43
C ASN A 112 -40.13 14.10 35.53
N GLU A 113 -40.51 14.79 34.44
CA GLU A 113 -41.77 15.53 34.38
C GLU A 113 -42.99 14.60 34.49
N LEU A 114 -42.94 13.44 33.81
CA LEU A 114 -43.98 12.43 33.90
C LEU A 114 -44.10 11.85 35.33
N MET A 115 -42.97 11.55 35.98
CA MET A 115 -42.99 11.07 37.37
C MET A 115 -43.60 12.10 38.33
N ARG A 116 -43.29 13.40 38.17
CA ARG A 116 -43.91 14.44 38.99
C ARG A 116 -45.42 14.50 38.82
N LYS A 117 -45.91 14.37 37.58
CA LYS A 117 -47.36 14.31 37.30
C LYS A 117 -48.02 13.09 37.94
N ILE A 118 -47.36 11.93 37.89
CA ILE A 118 -47.87 10.71 38.53
C ILE A 118 -47.93 10.86 40.06
N PHE A 119 -46.89 11.44 40.69
CA PHE A 119 -46.91 11.70 42.13
C PHE A 119 -48.01 12.70 42.53
N GLY A 120 -48.17 13.79 41.77
CA GLY A 120 -49.27 14.74 42.03
C GLY A 120 -50.65 14.08 41.95
N LEU A 121 -50.88 13.21 40.95
CA LEU A 121 -52.15 12.47 40.82
C LEU A 121 -52.36 11.40 41.90
N LEU A 122 -51.27 10.90 42.51
CA LEU A 122 -51.34 9.94 43.62
C LEU A 122 -51.59 10.64 44.96
N ASP A 123 -51.08 11.86 45.14
CA ASP A 123 -51.32 12.67 46.32
C ASP A 123 -52.72 13.29 46.31
N ASP A 124 -53.23 13.74 45.14
CA ASP A 124 -54.62 14.21 44.97
C ASP A 124 -55.68 13.12 45.21
N LYS A 125 -55.29 11.83 45.16
CA LYS A 125 -56.17 10.68 45.45
C LYS A 125 -56.13 10.23 46.92
N ARG A 126 -55.33 10.89 47.77
CA ARG A 126 -55.18 10.56 49.19
C ARG A 126 -55.94 11.50 50.13
N GLU A 127 -56.62 12.53 49.60
CA GLU A 127 -57.74 13.23 50.26
C GLU A 127 -59.08 12.60 49.88
#